data_AF-A0A6M0FY25-F1
#
_entry.id   AF-A0A6M0FY25-F1
#
_cell.length_a   1.000
_cell.length_b   1.000
_cell.length_c   1.000
_cell.angle_alpha   90.00
_cell.angle_beta   90.00
_cell.angle_gamma   90.00
#
_symmetry.space_group_name_H-M   'P 1'
#
loop_
_entity.id
_entity.type
_entity.pdbx_description
1 polymer ?
#
loop_
_entity_poly.entity_id
_entity_poly.type
_entity_poly.pdbx_seq_one_letter_code
_entity_poly.pdbx_strand_id
1 'polypeptide(L)'
;MGFPPLSVKQLSIEEYQASSEKVVDVAQDMVEQKELIVDASEVGMLLCYKPSFYYTEMNLAQRLSQYLSKPVAADLPRVKNWIERFTESRDIALSQQQQQAVEMAAYSRIMVLTGGPGCGKTFTTHTIVSLWKAMGKSIALAAPTGRAAQRLAEMTGLALQ
;
A
#
# COMPACT_ATOMS: atom_id res chain seq x y z
N MET A 1 13.80 27.29 -19.49
CA MET A 1 14.51 27.39 -20.78
C MET A 1 14.21 26.12 -21.55
N GLY A 2 13.61 26.21 -22.74
CA GLY A 2 13.20 25.03 -23.50
C GLY A 2 14.42 24.26 -23.99
N PHE A 3 14.45 22.94 -23.76
CA PHE A 3 15.43 22.05 -24.36
C PHE A 3 15.45 22.28 -25.88
N PRO A 4 16.62 22.52 -26.51
CA PRO A 4 16.66 22.74 -27.94
C PRO A 4 16.07 21.52 -28.68
N PRO A 5 15.31 21.72 -29.77
CA PRO A 5 14.62 20.65 -30.50
C PRO A 5 15.56 19.59 -31.11
N LEU A 6 16.87 19.84 -31.10
CA LEU A 6 17.90 18.91 -31.55
C LEU A 6 18.25 17.84 -30.51
N SER A 7 18.15 18.14 -29.21
CA SER A 7 18.52 17.21 -28.12
C SER A 7 17.62 15.97 -28.09
N VAL A 8 16.32 16.17 -28.32
CA VAL A 8 15.32 15.08 -28.33
C VAL A 8 15.49 14.19 -29.58
N LYS A 9 16.00 14.72 -30.69
CA LYS A 9 16.26 13.96 -31.94
C LYS A 9 17.51 13.07 -31.87
N GLN A 10 18.47 13.36 -31.00
CA GLN A 10 19.68 12.53 -30.88
C GLN A 10 19.46 11.27 -30.05
N LEU A 11 18.58 11.32 -29.04
CA LEU A 11 18.25 10.17 -28.19
C LEU A 11 17.40 9.09 -28.87
N SER A 12 16.85 9.38 -30.06
CA SER A 12 16.06 8.43 -30.87
C SER A 12 16.90 7.62 -31.87
N ILE A 13 18.23 7.81 -31.90
CA ILE A 13 19.14 7.10 -32.80
C ILE A 13 19.79 5.97 -31.99
N GLU A 14 19.62 4.72 -32.41
CA GLU A 14 20.13 3.53 -31.69
C GLU A 14 21.66 3.55 -31.45
N GLU A 15 22.40 4.33 -32.25
CA GLU A 15 23.86 4.48 -32.17
C GLU A 15 24.33 5.65 -31.28
N TYR A 16 23.43 6.52 -30.80
CA TYR A 16 23.81 7.64 -29.95
C TYR A 16 23.79 7.24 -28.47
N GLN A 17 24.94 6.76 -27.97
CA GLN A 17 25.17 6.66 -26.53
C GLN A 17 25.54 8.02 -25.96
N ALA A 18 24.69 8.54 -25.08
CA ALA A 18 25.02 9.71 -24.28
C ALA A 18 26.30 9.41 -23.46
N SER A 19 27.30 10.29 -23.55
CA SER A 19 28.51 10.14 -22.74
C SER A 19 28.17 10.33 -21.26
N SER A 20 28.82 9.57 -20.39
CA SER A 20 28.62 9.65 -18.93
C SER A 20 28.83 11.07 -18.39
N GLU A 21 29.82 11.79 -18.92
CA GLU A 21 30.10 13.18 -18.58
C GLU A 21 28.89 14.09 -18.84
N LYS A 22 28.26 14.01 -20.02
CA LYS A 22 27.09 14.84 -20.36
C LYS A 22 25.87 14.52 -19.49
N VAL A 23 25.71 13.27 -19.08
CA VAL A 23 24.61 12.87 -18.19
C VAL A 23 24.81 13.47 -16.80
N VAL A 24 26.05 13.51 -16.31
CA VAL A 24 26.39 14.15 -15.03
C VAL A 24 26.15 15.65 -15.10
N ASP A 25 26.60 16.33 -16.17
CA ASP A 25 26.39 17.77 -16.36
C ASP A 25 24.90 18.13 -16.34
N VAL A 26 24.09 17.42 -17.14
CA VAL A 26 22.63 17.63 -17.17
C VAL A 26 21.99 17.32 -15.82
N ALA A 27 22.42 16.28 -15.12
CA ALA A 27 21.90 15.97 -13.79
C ALA A 27 22.25 17.06 -12.77
N GLN A 28 23.44 17.64 -12.83
CA GLN A 28 23.84 18.79 -12.00
C GLN A 28 22.97 20.01 -12.29
N ASP A 29 22.77 20.36 -13.56
CA ASP A 29 21.88 21.45 -13.97
C ASP A 29 20.45 21.25 -13.45
N MET A 30 19.94 20.00 -13.51
CA MET A 30 18.61 19.66 -13.01
C MET A 30 18.51 19.76 -11.48
N VAL A 31 19.59 19.48 -10.75
CA VAL A 31 19.64 19.69 -9.29
C VAL A 31 19.59 21.18 -8.96
N GLU A 32 20.37 22.00 -9.66
CA GLU A 32 20.37 23.46 -9.48
C GLU A 32 18.98 24.07 -9.76
N GLN A 33 18.32 23.57 -10.80
CA GLN A 33 16.96 23.99 -11.17
C GLN A 33 15.87 23.37 -10.28
N LYS A 34 16.24 22.53 -9.30
CA LYS A 34 15.33 21.80 -8.40
C LYS A 34 14.36 20.87 -9.14
N GLU A 35 14.74 20.41 -10.33
CA GLU A 35 14.02 19.40 -11.13
C GLU A 35 14.44 17.97 -10.78
N LEU A 36 15.56 17.82 -10.08
CA LEU A 36 16.10 16.56 -9.59
C LEU A 36 16.50 16.69 -8.11
N ILE A 37 16.18 15.69 -7.31
CA ILE A 37 16.70 15.51 -5.95
C ILE A 37 17.69 14.36 -5.98
N VAL A 38 18.89 14.57 -5.43
CA VAL A 38 19.92 13.55 -5.34
C VAL A 38 20.14 13.21 -3.86
N ASP A 39 20.06 11.93 -3.56
CA ASP A 39 20.32 11.37 -2.23
C ASP A 39 21.40 10.28 -2.32
N ALA A 40 21.99 9.91 -1.20
CA ALA A 40 23.00 8.86 -1.12
C ALA A 40 22.41 7.62 -0.45
N SER A 41 22.50 6.46 -1.11
CA SER A 41 22.17 5.18 -0.49
C SER A 41 23.25 4.73 0.49
N GLU A 42 22.90 3.83 1.41
CA GLU A 42 23.83 3.22 2.38
C GLU A 42 25.00 2.48 1.73
N VAL A 43 24.86 2.05 0.49
CA VAL A 43 25.88 1.35 -0.31
C VAL A 43 26.63 2.28 -1.27
N GLY A 44 26.51 3.59 -1.09
CA GLY A 44 27.28 4.59 -1.86
C GLY A 44 26.76 4.84 -3.29
N MET A 45 25.60 4.29 -3.67
CA MET A 45 24.95 4.65 -4.93
C MET A 45 24.19 5.97 -4.78
N LEU A 46 24.26 6.82 -5.81
CA LEU A 46 23.43 8.02 -5.93
C LEU A 46 22.00 7.65 -6.34
N LEU A 47 21.04 8.16 -5.60
CA LEU A 47 19.61 8.00 -5.85
C LEU A 47 19.06 9.31 -6.40
N CYS A 48 18.57 9.28 -7.63
CA CYS A 48 18.07 10.46 -8.32
C CYS A 48 16.55 10.38 -8.44
N TYR A 49 15.85 11.34 -7.83
CA TYR A 49 14.39 11.38 -7.78
C TYR A 49 13.85 12.63 -8.47
N LYS A 50 12.73 12.46 -9.18
CA LYS A 50 11.88 13.60 -9.50
C LYS A 50 11.30 14.15 -8.18
N PRO A 51 11.31 15.48 -7.94
CA PRO A 51 10.81 16.08 -6.70
C PRO A 51 9.41 15.60 -6.32
N SER A 52 8.50 15.45 -7.29
CA SER A 52 7.14 14.96 -7.04
C SER A 52 7.11 13.56 -6.43
N PHE A 53 8.00 12.65 -6.86
CA PHE A 53 8.06 11.29 -6.32
C PHE A 53 8.74 11.24 -4.96
N TYR A 54 9.84 11.99 -4.80
CA TYR A 54 10.55 12.08 -3.51
C TYR A 54 9.62 12.56 -2.39
N TYR A 55 8.92 13.68 -2.61
CA TYR A 55 8.00 14.19 -1.60
C TYR A 55 6.77 13.29 -1.42
N THR A 56 6.30 12.61 -2.47
CA THR A 56 5.20 11.63 -2.32
C THR A 56 5.61 10.47 -1.43
N GLU A 57 6.81 9.92 -1.63
CA GLU A 57 7.36 8.83 -0.83
C GLU A 57 7.59 9.24 0.63
N MET A 58 8.25 10.38 0.87
CA MET A 58 8.45 10.90 2.24
C MET A 58 7.12 11.12 2.96
N ASN A 59 6.14 11.76 2.30
CA ASN A 59 4.83 12.02 2.90
C ASN A 59 4.09 10.71 3.20
N LEU A 60 4.17 9.71 2.31
CA LEU A 60 3.59 8.40 2.54
C LEU A 60 4.23 7.73 3.76
N ALA A 61 5.57 7.67 3.82
CA ALA A 61 6.31 7.07 4.93
C ALA A 61 5.98 7.75 6.27
N GLN A 62 5.93 9.08 6.30
CA GLN A 62 5.57 9.84 7.49
C GLN A 62 4.15 9.52 7.97
N ARG A 63 3.16 9.49 7.05
CA ARG A 63 1.78 9.16 7.39
C ARG A 63 1.66 7.72 7.90
N LEU A 64 2.31 6.76 7.26
CA LEU A 64 2.32 5.37 7.72
C LEU A 64 2.88 5.27 9.15
N SER A 65 4.01 5.92 9.43
CA SER A 65 4.61 5.96 10.77
C SER A 65 3.67 6.55 11.82
N GLN A 66 2.96 7.64 11.49
CA GLN A 66 1.96 8.25 12.38
C GLN A 66 0.77 7.34 12.69
N TYR A 67 0.33 6.54 11.71
CA TYR A 67 -0.76 5.59 11.93
C TYR A 67 -0.30 4.36 12.72
N LEU A 68 0.90 3.85 12.44
CA LEU A 68 1.45 2.66 13.11
C LEU A 68 1.80 2.91 14.58
N SER A 69 2.23 4.13 14.93
CA SER A 69 2.56 4.52 16.31
C SER A 69 1.36 4.73 17.23
N LYS A 70 0.12 4.64 16.71
CA LYS A 70 -1.11 4.95 17.45
C LYS A 70 -2.13 3.81 17.36
N PRO A 71 -2.02 2.75 18.19
CA PRO A 71 -2.96 1.64 18.16
C PRO A 71 -4.38 2.09 18.52
N VAL A 72 -5.38 1.40 17.97
CA VAL A 72 -6.79 1.59 18.33
C VAL A 72 -7.09 0.77 19.57
N ALA A 73 -7.71 1.39 20.58
CA ALA A 73 -8.19 0.65 21.74
C ALA A 73 -9.29 -0.33 21.31
N ALA A 74 -9.08 -1.62 21.59
CA ALA A 74 -10.03 -2.69 21.31
C ALA A 74 -10.14 -3.62 22.53
N ASP A 75 -11.36 -4.04 22.84
CA ASP A 75 -11.66 -5.05 23.85
C ASP A 75 -11.39 -6.45 23.26
N LEU A 76 -10.15 -6.92 23.38
CA LEU A 76 -9.73 -8.21 22.83
C LEU A 76 -10.53 -9.41 23.36
N PRO A 77 -10.86 -9.52 24.67
CA PRO A 77 -11.76 -10.56 25.16
C PRO A 77 -13.11 -10.57 24.43
N ARG A 78 -13.72 -9.39 24.22
CA ARG A 78 -14.98 -9.29 23.49
C ARG A 78 -14.83 -9.67 22.01
N VAL A 79 -13.71 -9.32 21.38
CA VAL A 79 -13.41 -9.72 20.00
C VAL A 79 -13.29 -11.25 19.89
N LYS A 80 -12.55 -11.89 20.79
CA LYS A 80 -12.38 -13.36 20.82
C LYS A 80 -13.71 -14.07 21.00
N ASN A 81 -14.51 -13.65 21.97
CA ASN A 81 -15.85 -14.20 22.19
C ASN A 81 -16.76 -14.01 20.96
N TRP A 82 -16.62 -12.90 20.24
CA TRP A 82 -17.37 -12.70 19.00
C TRP A 82 -16.91 -13.66 17.90
N ILE A 83 -15.60 -13.88 17.75
CA ILE A 83 -15.03 -14.81 16.78
C ILE A 83 -15.56 -16.21 17.03
N GLU A 84 -15.49 -16.71 18.27
CA GLU A 84 -15.97 -18.04 18.67
C GLU A 84 -17.43 -18.24 18.28
N ARG A 85 -18.31 -17.30 18.68
CA ARG A 85 -19.74 -17.35 18.35
C ARG A 85 -19.99 -17.27 16.84
N PHE A 86 -19.23 -16.43 16.13
CA PHE A 86 -19.34 -16.31 14.67
C PHE A 86 -18.98 -17.63 13.98
N THR A 87 -17.93 -18.30 14.45
CA THR A 87 -17.49 -19.58 13.91
C THR A 87 -18.44 -20.73 14.23
N GLU A 88 -18.92 -20.82 15.48
CA GLU A 88 -19.88 -21.84 15.92
C GLU A 88 -21.20 -21.75 15.16
N SER A 89 -21.73 -20.52 14.97
CA SER A 89 -23.01 -20.30 14.28
C SER A 89 -23.03 -20.74 12.81
N ARG A 90 -21.85 -20.99 12.23
CA ARG A 90 -21.65 -21.28 10.81
C ARG A 90 -21.00 -22.64 10.58
N ASP A 91 -20.71 -23.40 11.64
CA ASP A 91 -19.99 -24.68 11.58
C ASP A 91 -18.66 -24.57 10.80
N ILE A 92 -17.90 -23.51 11.08
CA ILE A 92 -16.61 -23.19 10.45
C ILE A 92 -15.53 -23.11 11.51
N ALA A 93 -14.28 -23.40 11.14
CA ALA A 93 -13.11 -23.17 11.98
C ALA A 93 -12.12 -22.24 11.27
N LEU A 94 -11.55 -21.30 12.02
CA LEU A 94 -10.42 -20.48 11.55
C LEU A 94 -9.12 -21.18 11.88
N SER A 95 -8.14 -21.13 10.98
CA SER A 95 -6.77 -21.46 11.35
C SER A 95 -6.23 -20.42 12.35
N GLN A 96 -5.19 -20.78 13.10
CA GLN A 96 -4.55 -19.87 14.05
C GLN A 96 -4.14 -18.54 13.39
N GLN A 97 -3.58 -18.60 12.18
CA GLN A 97 -3.18 -17.40 11.43
C GLN A 97 -4.37 -16.54 11.01
N GLN A 98 -5.50 -17.15 10.63
CA GLN A 98 -6.70 -16.41 10.28
C GLN A 98 -7.33 -15.76 11.52
N GLN A 99 -7.35 -16.45 12.65
CA GLN A 99 -7.82 -15.89 13.91
C GLN A 99 -6.95 -14.71 14.34
N GLN A 100 -5.61 -14.85 14.31
CA GLN A 100 -4.68 -13.75 14.59
C GLN A 100 -4.91 -12.55 13.66
N ALA A 101 -5.17 -12.80 12.38
CA ALA A 101 -5.49 -11.74 11.42
C ALA A 101 -6.79 -10.99 11.78
N VAL A 102 -7.85 -11.71 12.20
CA VAL A 102 -9.12 -11.09 12.62
C VAL A 102 -8.95 -10.31 13.91
N GLU A 103 -8.21 -10.85 14.89
CA GLU A 103 -7.91 -10.14 16.15
C GLU A 103 -7.07 -8.87 15.89
N MET A 104 -6.05 -8.96 15.03
CA MET A 104 -5.20 -7.84 14.64
C MET A 104 -6.00 -6.70 13.98
N ALA A 105 -6.96 -7.05 13.13
CA ALA A 105 -7.81 -6.06 12.47
C ALA A 105 -8.69 -5.26 13.44
N ALA A 106 -8.87 -5.71 14.68
CA ALA A 106 -9.66 -5.00 15.69
C ALA A 106 -8.93 -3.80 16.30
N TYR A 107 -7.58 -3.86 16.39
CA TYR A 107 -6.77 -2.83 17.06
C TYR A 107 -5.76 -2.13 16.13
N SER A 108 -5.44 -2.71 14.98
CA SER A 108 -4.49 -2.13 14.02
C SER A 108 -5.14 -1.04 13.17
N ARG A 109 -4.49 0.14 13.08
CA ARG A 109 -4.89 1.20 12.14
C ARG A 109 -4.60 0.87 10.69
N ILE A 110 -3.49 0.15 10.47
CA ILE A 110 -3.06 -0.34 9.17
C ILE A 110 -2.68 -1.79 9.37
N MET A 111 -3.18 -2.65 8.49
CA MET A 111 -2.89 -4.07 8.47
C MET A 111 -2.74 -4.51 7.02
N VAL A 112 -1.76 -5.38 6.76
CA VAL A 112 -1.59 -6.03 5.47
C VAL A 112 -1.86 -7.51 5.64
N LEU A 113 -2.88 -8.02 4.93
CA LEU A 113 -3.19 -9.44 4.89
C LEU A 113 -2.57 -10.07 3.63
N THR A 114 -1.50 -10.83 3.82
CA THR A 114 -0.82 -11.55 2.73
C THR A 114 -1.08 -13.06 2.82
N GLY A 115 -0.67 -13.80 1.78
CA GLY A 115 -0.79 -15.26 1.74
C GLY A 115 -0.90 -15.78 0.32
N GLY A 116 -0.53 -17.05 0.11
CA GLY A 116 -0.60 -17.71 -1.19
C GLY A 116 -2.03 -17.96 -1.70
N PRO A 117 -2.19 -18.43 -2.94
CA PRO A 117 -3.47 -18.94 -3.43
C PRO A 117 -4.05 -20.00 -2.48
N GLY A 118 -5.35 -19.97 -2.23
CA GLY A 118 -6.03 -20.97 -1.38
C GLY A 118 -5.87 -20.78 0.14
N CYS A 119 -5.04 -19.85 0.64
CA CYS A 119 -4.85 -19.64 2.09
C CYS A 119 -6.03 -18.97 2.82
N GLY A 120 -7.24 -18.98 2.26
CA GLY A 120 -8.44 -18.44 2.92
C GLY A 120 -8.46 -16.92 3.15
N LYS A 121 -7.61 -16.13 2.48
CA LYS A 121 -7.57 -14.65 2.61
C LYS A 121 -8.94 -14.01 2.46
N THR A 122 -9.70 -14.45 1.46
CA THR A 122 -11.06 -13.98 1.20
C THR A 122 -11.99 -14.20 2.39
N PHE A 123 -11.92 -15.39 2.98
CA PHE A 123 -12.72 -15.74 4.14
C PHE A 123 -12.32 -14.89 5.36
N THR A 124 -11.02 -14.73 5.58
CA THR A 124 -10.49 -13.84 6.62
C THR A 124 -10.97 -12.40 6.44
N THR A 125 -10.91 -11.86 5.22
CA THR A 125 -11.42 -10.52 4.90
C THR A 125 -12.92 -10.39 5.20
N HIS A 126 -13.73 -11.38 4.81
CA HIS A 126 -15.16 -11.39 5.11
C HIS A 126 -15.41 -11.41 6.63
N THR A 127 -14.65 -12.19 7.39
CA THR A 127 -14.75 -12.24 8.85
C THR A 127 -14.36 -10.90 9.49
N ILE A 128 -13.30 -10.24 9.01
CA ILE A 128 -12.89 -8.90 9.46
C ILE A 128 -14.00 -7.87 9.21
N VAL A 129 -14.59 -7.86 8.02
CA VAL A 129 -15.69 -6.94 7.69
C VAL A 129 -16.92 -7.22 8.57
N SER A 130 -17.24 -8.49 8.80
CA SER A 130 -18.33 -8.89 9.70
C SER A 130 -18.09 -8.43 11.14
N LEU A 131 -16.85 -8.56 11.64
CA LEU A 131 -16.45 -8.07 12.95
C LEU A 131 -16.62 -6.55 13.05
N TRP A 132 -16.08 -5.79 12.09
CA TRP A 132 -16.22 -4.34 12.09
C TRP A 132 -17.68 -3.87 12.03
N LYS A 133 -18.53 -4.60 11.30
CA LYS A 133 -19.97 -4.33 11.26
C LYS A 133 -20.61 -4.59 12.62
N ALA A 134 -20.25 -5.67 13.30
CA ALA A 134 -20.71 -5.97 14.66
C ALA A 134 -20.19 -4.96 15.71
N MET A 135 -19.05 -4.33 15.45
CA MET A 135 -18.49 -3.23 16.25
C MET A 135 -19.13 -1.86 15.92
N GLY A 136 -20.08 -1.80 14.98
CA GLY A 136 -20.76 -0.57 14.57
C GLY A 136 -19.88 0.41 13.78
N LYS A 137 -18.84 -0.08 13.08
CA LYS A 137 -17.95 0.77 12.27
C LYS A 137 -18.59 1.09 10.91
N SER A 138 -18.27 2.28 10.38
CA SER A 138 -18.50 2.59 8.97
C SER A 138 -17.42 1.93 8.12
N ILE A 139 -17.82 1.20 7.08
CA ILE A 139 -16.92 0.40 6.25
C ILE A 139 -17.06 0.85 4.80
N ALA A 140 -15.95 1.24 4.19
CA ALA A 140 -15.83 1.47 2.76
C ALA A 140 -14.93 0.38 2.17
N LEU A 141 -15.35 -0.20 1.05
CA LEU A 141 -14.61 -1.23 0.33
C LEU A 141 -14.13 -0.67 -1.00
N ALA A 142 -12.87 -0.92 -1.32
CA ALA A 142 -12.25 -0.44 -2.56
C ALA A 142 -11.34 -1.51 -3.16
N ALA A 143 -11.23 -1.51 -4.48
CA ALA A 143 -10.29 -2.34 -5.22
C ALA A 143 -9.82 -1.57 -6.47
N PRO A 144 -8.61 -1.86 -6.99
CA PRO A 144 -8.04 -1.11 -8.11
C PRO A 144 -8.73 -1.36 -9.45
N THR A 145 -9.57 -2.41 -9.57
CA THR A 145 -10.30 -2.74 -10.80
C THR A 145 -11.75 -3.13 -10.49
N GLY A 146 -12.66 -2.85 -11.43
CA GLY A 146 -14.10 -3.11 -11.25
C GLY A 146 -14.43 -4.58 -10.97
N ARG A 147 -13.76 -5.52 -11.64
CA ARG A 147 -13.97 -6.97 -11.40
C ARG A 147 -13.54 -7.40 -10.00
N ALA A 148 -12.41 -6.88 -9.51
CA ALA A 148 -11.95 -7.17 -8.15
C ALA A 148 -12.92 -6.56 -7.11
N ALA A 149 -13.42 -5.36 -7.41
CA ALA A 149 -14.36 -4.67 -6.55
C ALA A 149 -15.69 -5.43 -6.46
N GLN A 150 -16.25 -5.89 -7.59
CA GLN A 150 -17.48 -6.68 -7.63
C GLN A 150 -17.37 -7.95 -6.77
N ARG A 151 -16.26 -8.70 -6.90
CA ARG A 151 -16.01 -9.88 -6.06
C ARG A 151 -15.92 -9.53 -4.58
N LEU A 152 -15.23 -8.44 -4.24
CA LEU A 152 -15.12 -7.97 -2.85
C LEU A 152 -16.50 -7.62 -2.27
N ALA A 153 -17.37 -6.99 -3.05
CA ALA A 153 -18.74 -6.66 -2.66
C ALA A 153 -19.60 -7.91 -2.45
N GLU A 154 -19.59 -8.85 -3.42
CA GLU A 154 -20.32 -10.12 -3.35
C GLU A 154 -19.92 -10.93 -2.10
N MET A 155 -18.62 -10.96 -1.80
CA MET A 155 -18.08 -11.72 -0.67
C MET A 155 -18.40 -11.10 0.68
N THR A 156 -18.53 -9.78 0.76
CA THR A 156 -18.74 -9.05 2.02
C THR A 156 -20.20 -8.66 2.27
N GLY A 157 -21.05 -8.77 1.23
CA GLY A 157 -22.44 -8.31 1.28
C GLY A 157 -22.57 -6.79 1.45
N LEU A 158 -21.54 -6.02 1.10
CA LEU A 158 -21.50 -4.55 1.16
C LEU A 158 -21.30 -3.98 -0.25
N ALA A 159 -22.00 -2.88 -0.55
CA ALA A 159 -21.75 -2.11 -1.76
C ALA A 159 -20.43 -1.32 -1.65
N LEU A 160 -19.73 -1.14 -2.76
CA LEU A 160 -18.51 -0.32 -2.84
C LEU A 160 -18.87 1.18 -2.82
N GLN A 161 -17.94 2.00 -2.35
CA GLN A 161 -18.04 3.46 -2.39
C GLN A 161 -16.99 4.06 -3.32
#